data_AF-A0A7D5S5Q3-F1
#
_entry.id   AF-A0A7D5S5Q3-F1
#
_cell.length_a   1.000
_cell.length_b   1.000
_cell.length_c   1.000
_cell.angle_alpha   90.00
_cell.angle_beta   90.00
_cell.angle_gamma   90.00
#
_symmetry.space_group_name_H-M   'P 1'
#
loop_
_entity.id
_entity.type
_entity.pdbx_description
1 polymer ?
#
loop_
_entity_poly.entity_id
_entity_poly.type
_entity_poly.pdbx_seq_one_letter_code
_entity_poly.pdbx_strand_id
1 'polypeptide(L)' 'MDWAATQNNLGIALATLGERESDTARLEDAVAAYRAALREFTRERVPLD' A
#
# COMPACT_ATOMS: atom_id res chain seq x y z
N MET A 1 10.50 7.82 3.98
CA MET A 1 10.60 6.35 3.79
C MET A 1 9.70 5.57 4.74
N ASP A 2 9.71 5.86 6.04
CA ASP A 2 8.96 5.09 7.06
C ASP A 2 7.45 4.99 6.80
N TRP A 3 6.84 6.08 6.32
CA TRP A 3 5.41 6.09 5.99
C TRP A 3 5.09 5.21 4.78
N ALA A 4 5.92 5.21 3.74
CA ALA A 4 5.75 4.35 2.56
C ALA A 4 5.87 2.87 2.92
N ALA A 5 6.84 2.51 3.76
CA ALA A 5 7.00 1.15 4.27
C ALA A 5 5.79 0.72 5.12
N THR A 6 5.25 1.63 5.94
CA THR A 6 4.04 1.38 6.74
C THR A 6 2.82 1.11 5.86
N GLN A 7 2.60 1.93 4.83
CA GLN A 7 1.51 1.73 3.86
C GLN A 7 1.67 0.42 3.07
N ASN A 8 2.90 0.05 2.71
CA ASN A 8 3.17 -1.22 2.05
C ASN A 8 2.81 -2.42 2.94
N ASN A 9 3.20 -2.38 4.22
CA ASN A 9 2.87 -3.45 5.17
C ASN A 9 1.37 -3.55 5.44
N LEU A 10 0.67 -2.42 5.49
CA LEU A 10 -0.79 -2.37 5.59
C LEU A 10 -1.44 -3.04 4.37
N GLY A 11 -0.95 -2.77 3.15
CA GLY A 11 -1.40 -3.42 1.93
C GLY A 11 -1.26 -4.95 1.98
N ILE A 12 -0.14 -5.46 2.50
CA ILE A 12 0.09 -6.90 2.67
C ILE A 12 -0.92 -7.52 3.64
N ALA A 13 -1.16 -6.86 4.78
CA ALA A 13 -2.10 -7.35 5.79
C ALA A 13 -3.53 -7.38 5.26
N LEU A 14 -3.96 -6.33 4.57
CA LEU A 14 -5.29 -6.22 3.97
C LEU A 14 -5.50 -7.25 2.86
N ALA A 15 -4.49 -7.49 2.01
CA ALA A 15 -4.55 -8.52 0.98
C ALA A 15 -4.72 -9.92 1.61
N THR A 16 -3.93 -10.22 2.64
CA THR A 16 -4.00 -11.51 3.36
C THR A 16 -5.37 -11.72 4.01
N LEU A 17 -5.98 -10.66 4.56
CA LEU A 17 -7.33 -10.72 5.13
C LEU A 17 -8.39 -10.91 4.04
N GLY A 18 -8.33 -10.14 2.95
CA GLY A 18 -9.28 -10.27 1.84
C GLY A 18 -9.28 -11.65 1.20
N GLU A 19 -8.11 -12.24 1.02
CA GLU A 19 -7.97 -13.62 0.54
C GLU A 19 -8.62 -14.64 1.50
N ARG A 20 -8.44 -14.47 2.82
CA ARG A 20 -9.01 -15.36 3.83
C ARG A 20 -10.52 -15.21 3.99
N GLU A 21 -11.01 -13.99 3.92
CA GLU A 21 -12.42 -13.64 4.13
C GLU A 21 -13.24 -13.80 2.84
N SER A 22 -12.58 -14.02 1.67
CA SER A 22 -13.20 -13.89 0.35
C SER A 22 -13.92 -12.54 0.17
N ASP A 23 -13.40 -11.51 0.82
CA ASP A 23 -13.95 -10.15 0.80
C ASP A 23 -13.08 -9.26 -0.09
N THR A 24 -13.68 -8.78 -1.17
CA THR A 24 -13.02 -7.89 -2.12
C THR A 24 -12.81 -6.48 -1.58
N ALA A 25 -13.58 -6.03 -0.58
CA ALA A 25 -13.40 -4.70 0.00
C ALA A 25 -12.02 -4.55 0.66
N ARG A 26 -11.54 -5.61 1.31
CA ARG A 26 -10.18 -5.66 1.88
C ARG A 26 -9.09 -5.62 0.81
N LEU A 27 -9.33 -6.24 -0.36
CA LEU A 27 -8.41 -6.16 -1.50
C LEU A 27 -8.37 -4.75 -2.09
N GLU A 28 -9.50 -4.04 -2.14
CA GLU A 28 -9.56 -2.64 -2.58
C GLU A 28 -8.78 -1.71 -1.63
N ASP A 29 -8.93 -1.90 -0.31
CA ASP A 29 -8.15 -1.17 0.68
C ASP A 29 -6.64 -1.45 0.53
N ALA A 30 -6.25 -2.71 0.25
CA ALA A 30 -4.86 -3.07 0.01
C ALA A 30 -4.28 -2.32 -1.21
N VAL A 31 -5.04 -2.24 -2.30
CA VAL A 31 -4.65 -1.49 -3.50
C VAL A 31 -4.45 -0.01 -3.19
N ALA A 32 -5.32 0.59 -2.36
CA ALA A 32 -5.18 1.98 -1.95
C ALA A 32 -3.87 2.21 -1.16
N ALA A 33 -3.55 1.31 -0.22
CA ALA A 33 -2.33 1.38 0.59
C ALA A 33 -1.06 1.22 -0.26
N TYR A 34 -1.03 0.26 -1.19
CA TYR A 34 0.10 0.12 -2.12
C TYR A 34 0.29 1.34 -3.02
N ARG A 35 -0.79 1.91 -3.54
CA ARG A 35 -0.71 3.15 -4.34
C ARG A 35 -0.15 4.32 -3.52
N ALA A 36 -0.50 4.40 -2.25
CA ALA A 36 0.04 5.42 -1.34
C ALA A 36 1.55 5.25 -1.14
N ALA A 37 2.00 4.03 -0.85
CA ALA A 37 3.43 3.71 -0.73
C ALA A 37 4.22 4.03 -2.00
N LEU A 38 3.70 3.64 -3.18
CA LEU A 38 4.36 3.87 -4.47
C LEU A 38 4.49 5.36 -4.81
N ARG A 39 3.50 6.18 -4.48
CA ARG A 39 3.59 7.64 -4.70
C ARG A 39 4.73 8.25 -3.89
N GLU A 40 4.90 7.83 -2.64
CA GLU A 40 5.96 8.34 -1.79
C GLU A 40 7.34 7.85 -2.25
N PHE A 41 7.49 6.56 -2.56
CA PHE A 41 8.72 6.06 -3.15
C PHE A 41 9.08 6.74 -4.48
N THR A 42 8.08 7.12 -5.28
CA THR A 42 8.31 7.87 -6.53
C THR A 42 8.76 9.30 -6.23
N ARG A 43 8.15 9.98 -5.25
CA ARG A 43 8.59 11.31 -4.81
C ARG A 43 10.01 11.33 -4.26
N GLU A 44 10.42 10.30 -3.53
CA GLU A 44 11.79 10.19 -3.03
C GLU A 44 12.81 9.91 -4.15
N ARG A 45 12.37 9.29 -5.25
CA ARG A 45 13.23 8.91 -6.39
C ARG A 45 13.32 9.95 -7.49
N VAL A 46 12.36 10.87 -7.56
CA VAL A 46 12.43 12.03 -8.43
C VAL A 46 13.04 13.18 -7.62
N PRO A 47 14.24 13.68 -7.97
CA PRO A 47 14.76 14.88 -7.33
C PRO A 47 13.73 16.00 -7.48
N LEU A 48 13.30 16.58 -6.36
CA LEU A 48 12.60 17.85 -6.38
C LEU A 48 13.66 18.89 -6.73
N ASP A 49 13.61 19.42 -7.97
CA ASP A 49 14.43 20.58 -8.40
C ASP A 49 14.23 21.79 -7.47
#